data_AF-A0A833Y644-F1
#
_entry.id   AF-A0A833Y644-F1
#
_cell.length_a   1.000
_cell.length_b   1.000
_cell.length_c   1.000
_cell.angle_alpha   90.00
_cell.angle_beta   90.00
_cell.angle_gamma   90.00
#
_symmetry.space_group_name_H-M   'P 1'
#
loop_
_entity.id
_entity.type
_entity.pdbx_description
1 polymer ?
#
loop_
_entity_poly.entity_id
_entity_poly.type
_entity_poly.pdbx_seq_one_letter_code
_entity_poly.pdbx_strand_id
1 'polypeptide(L)'
;MAVSTTTTPQLQSPGFLSREQLLHLFNRFAFLTSLPDVKKRIADAVEDKHEAVAVTTAIQEEIFLEMGVDPAFGLSCLGKVNVVFENDQDLMIRFYRFLAKEEMACDEAELGPEEFAERILSQQKLQEQQLEMLEHMRKFHLDDQSAILEKLHQQMENDNYEGGSSVLSSEQIQEIVQRRVSPLFRPR
;
A
#
# COMPACT_ATOMS: atom_id res chain seq x y z
N MET A 1 -35.81 23.07 -38.26
CA MET A 1 -34.48 22.48 -38.01
C MET A 1 -34.04 22.95 -36.63
N ALA A 2 -34.07 22.07 -35.63
CA ALA A 2 -33.63 22.41 -34.28
C ALA A 2 -32.15 22.03 -34.16
N VAL A 3 -31.32 23.01 -33.80
CA VAL A 3 -29.90 22.82 -33.53
C VAL A 3 -29.79 22.11 -32.18
N SER A 4 -29.34 20.85 -32.20
CA SER A 4 -28.98 20.12 -30.99
C SER A 4 -27.73 20.74 -30.38
N THR A 5 -27.87 21.40 -29.25
CA THR A 5 -26.73 21.77 -28.39
C THR A 5 -26.22 20.49 -27.73
N THR A 6 -25.11 19.96 -28.24
CA THR A 6 -24.31 18.94 -27.56
C THR A 6 -23.63 19.60 -26.36
N THR A 7 -24.24 19.50 -25.19
CA THR A 7 -23.58 19.81 -23.92
C THR A 7 -22.55 18.72 -23.66
N THR A 8 -21.28 18.98 -23.93
CA THR A 8 -20.19 18.13 -23.48
C THR A 8 -20.22 18.13 -21.94
N PRO A 9 -20.29 16.97 -21.27
CA PRO A 9 -20.26 16.93 -19.81
C PRO A 9 -18.94 17.53 -19.33
N GLN A 10 -19.03 18.59 -18.51
CA GLN A 10 -17.86 19.26 -17.96
C GLN A 10 -17.30 18.39 -16.82
N LEU A 11 -16.06 17.93 -16.96
CA LEU A 11 -15.41 17.09 -15.96
C LEU A 11 -15.17 17.89 -14.66
N GLN A 12 -15.32 17.23 -13.52
CA GLN A 12 -14.97 17.77 -12.22
C GLN A 12 -13.48 18.13 -12.21
N SER A 13 -13.18 19.36 -11.79
CA SER A 13 -11.82 19.94 -11.77
C SER A 13 -11.49 20.82 -10.54
N PRO A 14 -12.46 21.34 -9.75
CA PRO A 14 -12.13 22.02 -8.49
C PRO A 14 -12.38 21.15 -7.24
N GLY A 15 -11.54 21.31 -6.20
CA GLY A 15 -11.70 20.68 -4.88
C GLY A 15 -10.73 19.53 -4.62
N PHE A 16 -11.16 18.54 -3.83
CA PHE A 16 -10.47 17.25 -3.64
C PHE A 16 -11.46 16.13 -3.95
N LEU A 17 -10.96 14.92 -4.25
CA LEU A 17 -11.82 13.75 -4.41
C LEU A 17 -12.60 13.47 -3.11
N SER A 18 -13.89 13.20 -3.24
CA SER A 18 -14.68 12.76 -2.09
C SER A 18 -14.23 11.38 -1.63
N ARG A 19 -14.57 11.04 -0.37
CA ARG A 19 -14.36 9.69 0.17
C ARG A 19 -14.98 8.61 -0.72
N GLU A 20 -16.19 8.86 -1.23
CA GLU A 20 -16.90 7.92 -2.10
C GLU A 20 -16.20 7.73 -3.45
N GLN A 21 -15.66 8.81 -4.04
CA GLN A 21 -14.89 8.75 -5.28
C GLN A 21 -13.59 7.95 -5.11
N LEU A 22 -12.88 8.15 -3.99
CA LEU A 22 -11.69 7.35 -3.67
C LEU A 22 -12.04 5.87 -3.49
N LEU A 23 -13.09 5.56 -2.74
CA LEU A 23 -13.53 4.17 -2.56
C LEU A 23 -13.99 3.53 -3.88
N HIS A 24 -14.65 4.28 -4.75
CA HIS A 24 -15.02 3.82 -6.08
C HIS A 24 -13.77 3.45 -6.89
N LEU A 25 -12.79 4.36 -6.96
CA LEU A 25 -11.51 4.10 -7.62
C LEU A 25 -10.86 2.82 -7.09
N PHE A 26 -10.71 2.68 -5.78
CA PHE A 26 -10.02 1.54 -5.17
C PHE A 26 -10.69 0.21 -5.54
N ASN A 27 -12.03 0.15 -5.46
CA ASN A 27 -12.78 -1.06 -5.76
C ASN A 27 -12.80 -1.37 -7.26
N ARG A 28 -12.98 -0.35 -8.10
CA ARG A 28 -13.03 -0.48 -9.55
C ARG A 28 -11.68 -0.91 -10.11
N PHE A 29 -10.61 -0.30 -9.63
CA PHE A 29 -9.24 -0.67 -9.99
C PHE A 29 -8.93 -2.12 -9.60
N ALA A 30 -9.19 -2.51 -8.34
CA ALA A 30 -8.97 -3.88 -7.87
C ALA A 30 -9.79 -4.91 -8.65
N PHE A 31 -11.01 -4.56 -9.08
CA PHE A 31 -11.80 -5.42 -9.96
C PHE A 31 -11.17 -5.55 -11.34
N LEU A 32 -10.83 -4.43 -11.98
CA LEU A 32 -10.26 -4.43 -13.33
C LEU A 32 -8.93 -5.19 -13.39
N THR A 33 -8.01 -4.94 -12.46
CA THR A 33 -6.70 -5.63 -12.43
C THR A 33 -6.79 -7.11 -12.05
N SER A 34 -7.96 -7.59 -11.61
CA SER A 34 -8.21 -9.03 -11.44
C SER A 34 -8.63 -9.73 -12.74
N LEU A 35 -9.06 -8.98 -13.76
CA LEU A 35 -9.56 -9.54 -15.02
C LEU A 35 -8.40 -10.04 -15.89
N PRO A 36 -8.50 -11.24 -16.49
CA PRO A 36 -7.44 -11.81 -17.34
C PRO A 36 -7.04 -10.88 -18.49
N ASP A 37 -8.00 -10.22 -19.14
CA ASP A 37 -7.72 -9.33 -20.27
C ASP A 37 -6.93 -8.09 -19.85
N VAL A 38 -7.18 -7.57 -18.65
CA VAL A 38 -6.45 -6.42 -18.10
C VAL A 38 -5.06 -6.84 -17.67
N LYS A 39 -4.91 -8.00 -17.00
CA LYS A 39 -3.59 -8.56 -16.66
C LYS A 39 -2.74 -8.75 -17.91
N LYS A 40 -3.34 -9.32 -18.96
CA LYS A 40 -2.70 -9.48 -20.26
C LYS A 40 -2.31 -8.12 -20.85
N ARG A 41 -3.18 -7.12 -20.82
CA ARG A 41 -2.86 -5.75 -21.29
C ARG A 41 -1.62 -5.17 -20.57
N ILE A 42 -1.48 -5.40 -19.27
CA ILE A 42 -0.30 -4.92 -18.51
C ILE A 42 0.95 -5.72 -18.92
N ALA A 43 0.86 -7.06 -19.00
CA ALA A 43 1.97 -7.91 -19.40
C ALA A 43 2.45 -7.66 -20.85
N ASP A 44 1.53 -7.52 -21.80
CA ASP A 44 1.83 -7.21 -23.20
C ASP A 44 2.59 -5.86 -23.30
N ALA A 45 2.22 -4.87 -22.48
CA ALA A 45 2.92 -3.59 -22.46
C ALA A 45 4.37 -3.71 -21.93
N VAL A 46 4.59 -4.56 -20.92
CA VAL A 46 5.95 -4.86 -20.41
C VAL A 46 6.77 -5.57 -21.49
N GLU A 47 6.18 -6.50 -22.24
CA GLU A 47 6.82 -7.15 -23.39
C GLU A 47 7.22 -6.13 -24.47
N ASP A 48 6.37 -5.12 -24.70
CA ASP A 48 6.63 -3.98 -25.58
C ASP A 48 7.58 -2.92 -24.98
N LYS A 49 8.20 -3.20 -23.82
CA LYS A 49 9.16 -2.34 -23.10
C LYS A 49 8.57 -1.05 -22.53
N HIS A 50 7.27 -1.04 -22.26
CA HIS A 50 6.64 -0.02 -21.44
C HIS A 50 6.66 -0.42 -19.96
N GLU A 51 6.63 0.56 -19.07
CA GLU A 51 6.55 0.29 -17.63
C GLU A 51 5.13 -0.16 -17.26
N ALA A 52 4.98 -1.20 -16.44
CA ALA A 52 3.67 -1.68 -16.01
C ALA A 52 2.85 -0.57 -15.31
N VAL A 53 3.55 0.28 -14.54
CA VAL A 53 2.96 1.44 -13.86
C VAL A 53 2.29 2.43 -14.81
N ALA A 54 2.77 2.56 -16.05
CA ALA A 54 2.14 3.43 -17.03
C ALA A 54 0.75 2.90 -17.44
N VAL A 55 0.61 1.58 -17.53
CA VAL A 55 -0.67 0.93 -17.84
C VAL A 55 -1.61 0.99 -16.64
N THR A 56 -1.13 0.74 -15.43
CA THR A 56 -1.96 0.87 -14.23
C THR A 56 -2.41 2.31 -14.02
N THR A 57 -1.54 3.29 -14.29
CA THR A 57 -1.91 4.71 -14.31
C THR A 57 -3.01 4.97 -15.34
N ALA A 58 -2.87 4.49 -16.57
CA ALA A 58 -3.92 4.64 -17.59
C ALA A 58 -5.27 4.02 -17.16
N ILE A 59 -5.25 2.89 -16.44
CA ILE A 59 -6.47 2.30 -15.86
C ILE A 59 -7.07 3.24 -14.80
N GLN A 60 -6.26 3.87 -13.94
CA GLN A 60 -6.76 4.87 -13.00
C GLN A 60 -7.40 6.06 -13.72
N GLU A 61 -6.79 6.55 -14.81
CA GLU A 61 -7.31 7.63 -15.65
C GLU A 61 -8.65 7.25 -16.31
N GLU A 62 -8.77 6.02 -16.84
CA GLU A 62 -10.02 5.48 -17.38
C GLU A 62 -11.14 5.48 -16.32
N ILE A 63 -10.84 5.07 -15.09
CA ILE A 63 -11.81 5.09 -13.98
C ILE A 63 -12.19 6.52 -13.59
N PHE A 64 -11.24 7.46 -13.59
CA PHE A 64 -11.56 8.87 -13.36
C PHE A 64 -12.51 9.42 -14.42
N LEU A 65 -12.29 9.10 -15.70
CA LEU A 65 -13.21 9.47 -16.77
C LEU A 65 -14.59 8.83 -16.61
N GLU A 66 -14.67 7.55 -16.22
CA GLU A 66 -15.94 6.87 -15.90
C GLU A 66 -16.72 7.63 -14.80
N MET A 67 -16.01 8.20 -13.82
CA MET A 67 -16.60 8.99 -12.72
C MET A 67 -16.90 10.46 -13.09
N GLY A 68 -16.57 10.91 -14.31
CA GLY A 68 -16.69 12.31 -14.69
C GLY A 68 -15.65 13.22 -14.03
N VAL A 69 -14.51 12.66 -13.63
CA VAL A 69 -13.37 13.36 -13.01
C VAL A 69 -12.26 13.56 -14.04
N ASP A 70 -11.67 14.76 -14.07
CA ASP A 70 -10.48 15.00 -14.89
C ASP A 70 -9.30 14.13 -14.39
N PRO A 71 -8.64 13.33 -15.26
CA PRO A 71 -7.59 12.41 -14.83
C PRO A 71 -6.39 13.10 -14.18
N ALA A 72 -5.94 14.24 -14.72
CA ALA A 72 -4.81 14.98 -14.14
C ALA A 72 -5.15 15.51 -12.74
N PHE A 73 -6.37 16.00 -12.54
CA PHE A 73 -6.89 16.35 -11.23
C PHE A 73 -6.96 15.15 -10.28
N GLY A 74 -7.50 14.02 -10.74
CA GLY A 74 -7.64 12.79 -9.95
C GLY A 74 -6.28 12.25 -9.46
N LEU A 75 -5.30 12.13 -10.36
CA LEU A 75 -3.94 11.71 -10.03
C LEU A 75 -3.26 12.68 -9.05
N SER A 76 -3.44 14.00 -9.24
CA SER A 76 -2.93 15.01 -8.30
C SER A 76 -3.53 14.85 -6.89
N CYS A 77 -4.78 14.38 -6.80
CA CYS A 77 -5.41 14.09 -5.52
C CYS A 77 -4.80 12.85 -4.85
N LEU A 78 -4.52 11.77 -5.60
CA LEU A 78 -3.93 10.54 -5.04
C LEU A 78 -2.62 10.81 -4.30
N GLY A 79 -1.75 11.66 -4.85
CA GLY A 79 -0.49 12.06 -4.21
C GLY A 79 -0.65 12.85 -2.91
N LYS A 80 -1.87 13.24 -2.53
CA LYS A 80 -2.19 14.06 -1.34
C LYS A 80 -3.15 13.37 -0.38
N VAL A 81 -3.61 12.15 -0.67
CA VAL A 81 -4.57 11.41 0.18
C VAL A 81 -4.06 11.27 1.61
N ASN A 82 -2.78 10.92 1.79
CA ASN A 82 -2.17 10.76 3.11
C ASN A 82 -2.14 12.04 3.94
N VAL A 83 -2.22 13.22 3.31
CA VAL A 83 -2.25 14.53 4.00
C VAL A 83 -3.69 14.96 4.28
N VAL A 84 -4.58 14.79 3.31
CA VAL A 84 -5.97 15.27 3.40
C VAL A 84 -6.81 14.37 4.33
N PHE A 85 -6.50 13.07 4.37
CA PHE A 85 -7.28 12.06 5.11
C PHE A 85 -6.47 11.35 6.21
N GLU A 86 -5.39 11.96 6.71
CA GLU A 86 -4.50 11.37 7.74
C GLU A 86 -5.27 10.81 8.97
N ASN A 87 -6.39 11.46 9.32
CA ASN A 87 -7.19 11.11 10.49
C ASN A 87 -8.31 10.08 10.21
N ASP A 88 -8.61 9.75 8.94
CA ASP A 88 -9.58 8.70 8.57
C ASP A 88 -8.86 7.36 8.40
N GLN A 89 -8.67 6.65 9.52
CA GLN A 89 -7.93 5.38 9.54
C GLN A 89 -8.53 4.31 8.61
N ASP A 90 -9.87 4.19 8.50
CA ASP A 90 -10.49 3.21 7.61
C ASP A 90 -10.19 3.53 6.14
N LEU A 91 -10.26 4.81 5.76
CA LEU A 91 -9.92 5.22 4.40
C LEU A 91 -8.42 5.01 4.11
N MET A 92 -7.54 5.33 5.06
CA MET A 92 -6.10 5.14 4.92
C MET A 92 -5.73 3.67 4.73
N ILE A 93 -6.33 2.76 5.51
CA ILE A 93 -6.14 1.32 5.34
C ILE A 93 -6.54 0.88 3.92
N ARG A 94 -7.65 1.40 3.40
CA ARG A 94 -8.12 1.09 2.05
C ARG A 94 -7.24 1.69 0.97
N PHE A 95 -6.69 2.88 1.20
CA PHE A 95 -5.74 3.53 0.29
C PHE A 95 -4.44 2.74 0.19
N TYR A 96 -3.83 2.33 1.30
CA TYR A 96 -2.64 1.48 1.26
C TYR A 96 -2.90 0.10 0.64
N ARG A 97 -4.09 -0.46 0.86
CA ARG A 97 -4.50 -1.68 0.16
C ARG A 97 -4.60 -1.47 -1.35
N PHE A 98 -5.08 -0.32 -1.79
CA PHE A 98 -5.14 0.04 -3.21
C PHE A 98 -3.72 0.15 -3.81
N LEU A 99 -2.78 0.83 -3.14
CA LEU A 99 -1.39 0.91 -3.59
C LEU A 99 -0.74 -0.48 -3.67
N ALA A 100 -0.94 -1.33 -2.65
CA ALA A 100 -0.45 -2.70 -2.70
C ALA A 100 -1.05 -3.52 -3.85
N LYS A 101 -2.29 -3.26 -4.25
CA LYS A 101 -2.92 -3.91 -5.41
C LYS A 101 -2.37 -3.42 -6.74
N GLU A 102 -2.00 -2.14 -6.83
CA GLU A 102 -1.28 -1.62 -7.99
C GLU A 102 0.12 -2.25 -8.09
N GLU A 103 0.87 -2.26 -6.99
CA GLU A 103 2.19 -2.90 -6.93
C GLU A 103 2.12 -4.37 -7.34
N MET A 104 1.18 -5.14 -6.79
CA MET A 104 0.98 -6.54 -7.17
C MET A 104 0.65 -6.73 -8.65
N ALA A 105 -0.11 -5.82 -9.26
CA ALA A 105 -0.46 -5.90 -10.68
C ALA A 105 0.75 -5.59 -11.58
N CYS A 106 1.61 -4.66 -11.16
CA CYS A 106 2.89 -4.40 -11.82
C CYS A 106 3.85 -5.59 -11.66
N ASP A 107 4.06 -6.05 -10.43
CA ASP A 107 4.90 -7.20 -10.12
C ASP A 107 4.46 -8.45 -10.90
N GLU A 108 3.16 -8.73 -11.02
CA GLU A 108 2.67 -9.90 -11.78
C GLU A 108 2.97 -9.82 -13.28
N ALA A 109 3.05 -8.61 -13.83
CA ALA A 109 3.36 -8.38 -15.25
C ALA A 109 4.87 -8.33 -15.52
N GLU A 110 5.64 -7.79 -14.57
CA GLU A 110 7.09 -7.65 -14.67
C GLU A 110 7.83 -8.94 -14.31
N LEU A 111 7.32 -9.65 -13.31
CA LEU A 111 7.86 -10.92 -12.86
C LEU A 111 7.20 -12.05 -13.66
N GLY A 112 8.00 -13.02 -14.08
CA GLY A 112 7.47 -14.26 -14.61
C GLY A 112 6.58 -14.98 -13.57
N PRO A 113 5.70 -15.90 -13.98
CA PRO A 113 4.74 -16.54 -13.07
C PRO A 113 5.39 -17.28 -11.90
N GLU A 114 6.60 -17.80 -12.09
CA GLU A 114 7.38 -18.46 -11.03
C GLU A 114 7.93 -17.46 -10.01
N GLU A 115 8.65 -16.43 -10.48
CA GLU A 115 9.21 -15.38 -9.62
C GLU A 115 8.10 -14.61 -8.86
N PHE A 116 6.98 -14.34 -9.53
CA PHE A 116 5.81 -13.75 -8.89
C PHE A 116 5.26 -14.64 -7.77
N ALA A 117 5.12 -15.95 -8.02
CA ALA A 117 4.64 -16.88 -7.01
C ALA A 117 5.59 -16.95 -5.80
N GLU A 118 6.91 -16.98 -6.03
CA GLU A 118 7.91 -16.92 -4.95
C GLU A 118 7.85 -15.61 -4.16
N ARG A 119 7.68 -14.47 -4.85
CA ARG A 119 7.53 -13.17 -4.21
C ARG A 119 6.28 -13.12 -3.31
N ILE A 120 5.15 -13.63 -3.79
CA ILE A 120 3.92 -13.69 -3.00
C ILE A 120 4.09 -14.60 -1.77
N LEU A 121 4.71 -15.78 -1.93
CA LEU A 121 4.95 -16.69 -0.82
C LEU A 121 5.89 -16.09 0.24
N SER A 122 6.97 -15.43 -0.20
CA SER A 122 7.91 -14.78 0.72
C SER A 122 7.26 -13.60 1.46
N GLN A 123 6.45 -12.79 0.77
CA GLN A 123 5.69 -11.70 1.37
C GLN A 123 4.63 -12.21 2.37
N GLN A 124 3.89 -13.28 2.04
CA GLN A 124 2.93 -13.91 2.96
C GLN A 124 3.62 -14.41 4.23
N LYS A 125 4.75 -15.13 4.08
CA LYS A 125 5.53 -15.62 5.20
C LYS A 125 6.03 -14.48 6.09
N LEU A 126 6.49 -13.37 5.50
CA LEU A 126 6.91 -12.19 6.26
C LEU A 126 5.74 -11.58 7.06
N GLN A 127 4.56 -11.46 6.44
CA GLN A 127 3.36 -10.97 7.13
C GLN A 127 2.94 -11.86 8.29
N GLU A 128 3.00 -13.18 8.13
CA GLU A 128 2.74 -14.15 9.21
C GLU A 128 3.72 -13.96 10.38
N GLN A 129 5.01 -13.78 10.09
CA GLN A 129 6.03 -13.53 11.11
C GLN A 129 5.81 -12.20 11.84
N GLN A 130 5.45 -11.13 11.12
CA GLN A 130 5.10 -9.84 11.73
C GLN A 130 3.87 -9.98 12.65
N LEU A 131 2.84 -10.73 12.23
CA LEU A 131 1.65 -10.97 13.04
C LEU A 131 1.99 -11.75 14.31
N GLU A 132 2.75 -12.83 14.20
CA GLU A 132 3.18 -13.64 15.34
C GLU A 132 3.98 -12.79 16.35
N MET A 133 4.88 -11.94 15.85
CA MET A 133 5.64 -10.99 16.67
C MET A 133 4.72 -10.03 17.42
N LEU A 134 3.72 -9.44 16.74
CA LEU A 134 2.75 -8.52 17.37
C LEU A 134 1.87 -9.24 18.41
N GLU A 135 1.45 -10.47 18.15
CA GLU A 135 0.73 -11.30 19.11
C GLU A 135 1.57 -11.66 20.34
N HIS A 136 2.86 -11.94 20.14
CA HIS A 136 3.80 -12.16 21.22
C HIS A 136 4.03 -10.88 22.03
N MET A 137 4.25 -9.74 21.36
CA MET A 137 4.46 -8.43 21.97
C MET A 137 3.29 -8.01 22.86
N ARG A 138 2.04 -8.32 22.46
CA ARG A 138 0.84 -7.99 23.23
C ARG A 138 0.82 -8.60 24.65
N LYS A 139 1.63 -9.62 24.92
CA LYS A 139 1.73 -10.29 26.22
C LYS A 139 2.52 -9.47 27.27
N PHE A 140 3.24 -8.44 26.86
CA PHE A 140 4.08 -7.61 27.75
C PHE A 140 3.38 -6.32 28.20
N HIS A 141 3.98 -5.63 29.18
CA HIS A 141 3.49 -4.33 29.65
C HIS A 141 3.58 -3.25 28.56
N LEU A 142 2.77 -2.20 28.62
CA LEU A 142 2.74 -1.14 27.60
C LEU A 142 4.12 -0.47 27.40
N ASP A 143 4.88 -0.29 28.48
CA ASP A 143 6.23 0.24 28.38
C ASP A 143 7.13 -0.69 27.56
N ASP A 144 7.01 -2.02 27.77
CA ASP A 144 7.70 -3.11 27.04
C ASP A 144 7.34 -3.13 25.57
N GLN A 145 6.05 -3.06 25.27
CA GLN A 145 5.58 -2.91 23.89
C GLN A 145 6.20 -1.68 23.22
N SER A 146 6.24 -0.53 23.91
CA SER A 146 6.81 0.71 23.37
C SER A 146 8.30 0.59 23.05
N ALA A 147 9.10 -0.02 23.94
CA ALA A 147 10.52 -0.24 23.69
C ALA A 147 10.80 -1.25 22.57
N ILE A 148 9.96 -2.29 22.46
CA ILE A 148 10.03 -3.26 21.36
C ILE A 148 9.78 -2.55 20.03
N LEU A 149 8.73 -1.73 19.93
CA LEU A 149 8.41 -0.95 18.73
C LEU A 149 9.49 0.08 18.39
N GLU A 150 10.04 0.77 19.38
CA GLU A 150 11.13 1.73 19.16
C GLU A 150 12.39 1.01 18.62
N LYS A 151 12.70 -0.18 19.15
CA LYS A 151 13.83 -0.96 18.65
C LYS A 151 13.61 -1.48 17.24
N LEU A 152 12.39 -1.94 16.95
CA LEU A 152 11.99 -2.36 15.62
C LEU A 152 12.11 -1.21 14.61
N HIS A 153 11.66 -0.01 14.99
CA HIS A 153 11.78 1.17 14.15
C HIS A 153 13.24 1.51 13.82
N GLN A 154 14.12 1.51 14.83
CA GLN A 154 15.55 1.70 14.61
C GLN A 154 16.16 0.63 13.70
N GLN A 155 15.74 -0.63 13.84
CA GLN A 155 16.21 -1.71 12.99
C GLN A 155 15.83 -1.47 11.52
N MET A 156 14.57 -1.09 11.28
CA MET A 156 14.09 -0.75 9.94
C MET A 156 14.81 0.47 9.35
N GLU A 157 15.04 1.52 10.13
CA GLU A 157 15.79 2.71 9.68
C GLU A 157 17.23 2.35 9.28
N ASN A 158 17.90 1.49 10.06
CA ASN A 158 19.28 1.08 9.77
C ASN A 158 19.41 0.23 8.51
N ASP A 159 18.39 -0.55 8.17
CA ASP A 159 18.34 -1.40 6.97
C ASP A 159 17.53 -0.77 5.82
N ASN A 160 17.39 0.56 5.79
CA ASN A 160 16.68 1.30 4.73
C ASN A 160 15.26 0.76 4.43
N TYR A 161 14.55 0.30 5.46
CA TYR A 161 13.20 -0.27 5.37
C TYR A 161 13.09 -1.54 4.52
N GLU A 162 14.17 -2.32 4.40
CA GLU A 162 14.10 -3.65 3.79
C GLU A 162 13.15 -4.57 4.58
N GLY A 163 12.34 -5.35 3.86
CA GLY A 163 11.25 -6.14 4.45
C GLY A 163 11.71 -7.10 5.54
N GLY A 164 12.90 -7.70 5.42
CA GLY A 164 13.45 -8.63 6.41
C GLY A 164 13.67 -8.02 7.80
N SER A 165 13.85 -6.69 7.88
CA SER A 165 14.18 -5.96 9.10
C SER A 165 12.96 -5.53 9.90
N SER A 166 11.76 -5.90 9.44
CA SER A 166 10.47 -5.61 10.06
C SER A 166 10.00 -6.67 11.09
N VAL A 167 10.86 -7.64 11.42
CA VAL A 167 10.57 -8.71 12.39
C VAL A 167 11.64 -8.75 13.48
N LEU A 168 11.21 -8.97 14.72
CA LEU A 168 12.06 -9.32 15.86
C LEU A 168 11.73 -10.74 16.31
N SER A 169 12.77 -11.53 16.59
CA SER A 169 12.59 -12.86 17.16
C SER A 169 12.10 -12.79 18.60
N SER A 170 11.52 -13.89 19.10
CA SER A 170 11.10 -13.99 20.50
C SER A 170 12.27 -13.77 21.47
N GLU A 171 13.47 -14.22 21.12
CA GLU A 171 14.69 -14.02 21.91
C GLU A 171 15.08 -12.53 21.97
N GLN A 172 15.02 -11.83 20.83
CA GLN A 172 15.31 -10.39 20.76
C GLN A 172 14.30 -9.59 21.60
N ILE A 173 13.02 -9.95 21.54
CA ILE A 173 11.97 -9.33 22.36
C ILE A 173 12.25 -9.55 23.85
N GLN A 174 12.57 -10.79 24.25
CA GLN A 174 12.88 -11.10 25.65
C GLN A 174 14.11 -10.35 26.15
N GLU A 175 15.13 -10.19 25.32
CA GLU A 175 16.32 -9.43 25.67
C GLU A 175 16.01 -7.94 25.93
N ILE A 176 15.16 -7.33 25.09
CA ILE A 176 14.71 -5.93 25.26
C ILE A 176 14.00 -5.77 26.61
N VAL A 177 13.10 -6.69 26.94
CA VAL A 177 12.35 -6.67 28.21
C VAL A 177 13.29 -6.88 29.41
N GLN A 178 14.18 -7.88 29.36
CA GLN A 178 15.10 -8.20 30.45
C GLN A 178 16.11 -7.08 30.76
N ARG A 179 16.63 -6.40 29.72
CA ARG A 179 17.55 -5.27 29.89
C ARG A 179 16.94 -4.11 30.68
N ARG A 180 15.62 -3.96 30.68
CA ARG A 180 14.93 -2.94 31.49
C ARG A 180 14.56 -3.39 32.89
N VAL A 181 14.30 -4.68 33.10
CA VAL A 181 14.03 -5.24 34.44
C VAL A 181 15.31 -5.34 35.28
N SER A 182 16.49 -5.34 34.64
CA SER A 182 17.78 -5.38 35.33
C SER A 182 18.08 -4.03 36.01
N PRO A 183 18.30 -3.98 37.33
CA PRO A 183 18.69 -2.74 37.99
C PRO A 183 20.02 -2.26 37.41
N LEU A 184 20.08 -1.01 36.95
CA LEU A 184 21.32 -0.32 36.63
C LEU A 184 22.28 -0.48 37.82
N PHE A 185 23.28 -1.34 37.67
CA PHE A 185 24.35 -1.53 38.63
C PHE A 185 25.05 -0.16 38.78
N ARG A 186 24.82 0.52 39.91
CA ARG A 186 25.65 1.67 40.31
C ARG A 186 26.82 1.12 41.11
N PRO A 187 28.06 1.17 40.60
CA PRO A 187 29.23 0.89 41.42
C PRO A 187 29.31 1.96 42.51
N ARG A 188 29.54 1.55 43.75
CA ARG A 188 29.86 2.43 44.88
C ARG A 188 31.28 2.94 44.78
#